data_AF-A0AA84ZW40-F1
#
_entry.id   AF-A0AA84ZW40-F1
#
_cell.length_a   1.000
_cell.length_b   1.000
_cell.length_c   1.000
_cell.angle_alpha   90.00
_cell.angle_beta   90.00
_cell.angle_gamma   90.00
#
_symmetry.space_group_name_H-M   'P 1'
#
loop_
_entity.id
_entity.type
_entity.pdbx_description
1 polymer ?
#
loop_
_entity_poly.entity_id
_entity_poly.type
_entity_poly.pdbx_seq_one_letter_code
_entity_poly.pdbx_strand_id
1 'polypeptide(L)'
;MQNGITFRQYIGESDLNNIIHLIASDLSEPYSIYTYRYFIYNWPKLCLLAVSEDGTCVGTIVCKMEGAIGTVRKGYIAMLAVEENHRRIGIGLSRSILINFYLT
;
A
#
# COMPACT_ATOMS: atom_id res chain seq x y z
N MET A 1 17.61 13.94 9.17
CA MET A 1 17.33 13.94 7.72
C MET A 1 16.43 12.76 7.48
N GLN A 2 15.13 13.00 7.28
CA GLN A 2 14.10 11.97 7.40
C GLN A 2 14.01 11.18 6.09
N ASN A 3 14.43 9.91 6.18
CA ASN A 3 14.31 8.77 5.25
C ASN A 3 13.96 9.11 3.79
N GLY A 4 14.93 8.94 2.89
CA GLY A 4 14.81 9.05 1.43
C GLY A 4 13.82 8.05 0.82
N ILE A 5 12.54 8.20 1.13
CA ILE A 5 11.45 7.36 0.67
C ILE A 5 10.48 8.26 -0.08
N THR A 6 10.22 7.90 -1.33
CA THR A 6 9.27 8.56 -2.21
C THR A 6 8.02 7.70 -2.38
N PHE A 7 6.85 8.34 -2.40
CA PHE A 7 5.59 7.64 -2.64
C PHE A 7 5.15 7.84 -4.09
N ARG A 8 4.77 6.76 -4.76
CA ARG A 8 4.23 6.81 -6.12
C ARG A 8 3.07 5.85 -6.32
N GLN A 9 2.24 6.13 -7.32
CA GLN A 9 1.17 5.23 -7.72
C GLN A 9 1.72 3.99 -8.45
N TYR A 10 0.92 2.93 -8.45
CA TYR A 10 1.16 1.73 -9.25
C TYR A 10 1.29 2.09 -10.75
N ILE A 11 2.36 1.61 -11.40
CA ILE A 11 2.60 1.85 -12.84
C ILE A 11 2.55 0.59 -13.72
N GLY A 12 2.73 -0.61 -13.17
CA GLY A 12 2.73 -1.83 -13.98
C GLY A 12 3.11 -3.11 -13.24
N GLU A 13 3.20 -4.22 -13.96
CA GLU A 13 3.37 -5.56 -13.37
C GLU A 13 4.66 -5.72 -12.53
N SER A 14 5.71 -4.93 -12.78
CA SER A 14 6.89 -4.89 -11.92
C SER A 14 6.54 -4.48 -10.48
N ASP A 15 5.63 -3.51 -10.32
CA ASP A 15 5.12 -3.11 -9.02
C ASP A 15 4.24 -4.20 -8.41
N LEU A 16 3.46 -4.91 -9.23
CA LEU A 16 2.62 -6.02 -8.74
C LEU A 16 3.49 -7.10 -8.09
N ASN A 17 4.60 -7.48 -8.73
CA ASN A 17 5.53 -8.45 -8.16
C ASN A 17 6.13 -7.96 -6.84
N ASN A 18 6.51 -6.67 -6.76
CA ASN A 18 7.01 -6.08 -5.51
C ASN A 18 5.95 -6.08 -4.40
N ILE A 19 4.70 -5.76 -4.73
CA ILE A 19 3.56 -5.77 -3.78
C ILE A 19 3.31 -7.18 -3.26
N ILE A 20 3.26 -8.17 -4.15
CA ILE A 20 3.06 -9.58 -3.79
C ILE A 20 4.20 -10.04 -2.88
N HIS A 21 5.45 -9.71 -3.23
CA HIS A 21 6.60 -10.09 -2.42
C HIS A 21 6.54 -9.50 -1.01
N LEU A 22 6.29 -8.19 -0.90
CA LEU A 22 6.18 -7.50 0.38
C LEU A 22 5.05 -8.05 1.26
N ILE A 23 3.88 -8.34 0.66
CA ILE A 23 2.73 -8.85 1.39
C ILE A 23 2.93 -10.32 1.78
N ALA A 24 3.53 -11.14 0.91
CA ALA A 24 3.87 -12.53 1.21
C ALA A 24 4.94 -12.65 2.30
N SER A 25 5.83 -11.67 2.45
CA SER A 25 6.78 -11.62 3.56
C SER A 25 6.13 -11.25 4.90
N ASP A 26 4.99 -10.55 4.89
CA ASP A 26 4.30 -10.13 6.11
C ASP A 26 3.16 -11.07 6.54
N LEU A 27 2.55 -11.77 5.57
CA LEU A 27 1.44 -12.69 5.79
C LEU A 27 1.91 -14.13 5.65
N SER A 28 1.57 -14.96 6.65
CA SER A 28 1.81 -16.41 6.60
C SER A 28 1.09 -17.11 5.44
N GLU A 29 0.01 -16.53 4.95
CA GLU A 29 -0.77 -17.02 3.80
C GLU A 29 -1.00 -15.89 2.79
N PRO A 30 -0.22 -15.84 1.69
CA PRO A 30 -0.40 -14.83 0.67
C PRO A 30 -1.71 -15.05 -0.10
N TYR A 31 -2.40 -13.96 -0.44
CA TYR A 31 -3.55 -14.02 -1.32
C TYR A 31 -3.19 -14.59 -2.70
N SER A 32 -4.17 -15.13 -3.41
CA SER A 32 -3.99 -15.49 -4.83
C SER A 32 -3.71 -14.24 -5.68
N ILE A 33 -2.95 -14.40 -6.78
CA ILE A 33 -2.65 -13.31 -7.73
C ILE A 33 -3.90 -12.58 -8.23
N TYR A 34 -5.03 -13.29 -8.34
CA TYR A 34 -6.32 -12.74 -8.75
C TYR A 34 -6.84 -11.66 -7.80
N THR A 35 -6.62 -11.80 -6.50
CA THR A 35 -7.05 -10.82 -5.50
C THR A 35 -6.30 -9.50 -5.68
N TYR A 36 -4.98 -9.54 -5.87
CA TYR A 36 -4.19 -8.34 -6.13
C TYR A 36 -4.63 -7.65 -7.41
N ARG A 37 -4.79 -8.41 -8.50
CA ARG A 37 -5.26 -7.90 -9.79
C ARG A 37 -6.64 -7.27 -9.70
N TYR A 38 -7.55 -7.85 -8.91
CA TYR A 38 -8.86 -7.26 -8.67
C TYR A 38 -8.72 -5.86 -8.07
N PHE A 39 -7.95 -5.67 -7.00
CA PHE A 39 -7.79 -4.32 -6.42
C PHE A 39 -7.08 -3.35 -7.34
N ILE A 40 -5.98 -3.78 -7.97
CA ILE A 40 -5.13 -2.92 -8.79
C ILE A 40 -5.83 -2.51 -10.08
N TYR A 41 -6.57 -3.40 -10.76
CA TYR A 41 -7.27 -3.03 -11.98
C TYR A 41 -8.53 -2.18 -11.72
N ASN A 42 -9.22 -2.42 -10.61
CA ASN A 42 -10.39 -1.60 -10.25
C ASN A 42 -9.99 -0.22 -9.70
N TRP A 43 -8.91 -0.14 -8.92
CA TRP A 43 -8.46 1.09 -8.27
C TRP A 43 -6.94 1.32 -8.36
N PRO A 44 -6.36 1.43 -9.57
CA PRO A 44 -4.92 1.60 -9.73
C PRO A 44 -4.41 2.89 -9.07
N LYS A 45 -5.23 3.95 -9.09
CA LYS A 45 -4.93 5.24 -8.47
C LYS A 45 -4.96 5.22 -6.93
N LEU A 46 -5.58 4.21 -6.33
CA LEU A 46 -5.65 4.04 -4.88
C LEU A 46 -4.60 3.05 -4.35
N CYS A 47 -3.71 2.57 -5.23
CA CYS A 47 -2.57 1.75 -4.87
C CYS A 47 -1.33 2.65 -4.84
N LEU A 48 -0.69 2.75 -3.68
CA LEU A 48 0.53 3.55 -3.49
C LEU A 48 1.67 2.65 -3.04
N LEU A 49 2.84 2.89 -3.60
CA LEU A 49 4.09 2.23 -3.25
C LEU A 49 5.04 3.24 -2.63
N ALA A 50 5.76 2.82 -1.60
CA ALA A 50 6.86 3.53 -0.99
C ALA A 50 8.17 2.98 -1.57
N VAL A 51 8.97 3.84 -2.17
CA VAL A 51 10.20 3.48 -2.89
C VAL A 51 11.37 4.25 -2.29
N SER A 52 12.42 3.53 -1.91
CA SER A 52 13.67 4.12 -1.42
C SER A 52 14.39 4.90 -2.54
N GLU A 53 15.34 5.76 -2.18
CA GLU A 53 16.26 6.44 -3.11
C GLU A 53 16.97 5.46 -4.06
N ASP A 54 17.25 4.23 -3.59
CA ASP A 54 17.88 3.17 -4.39
C ASP A 54 16.93 2.51 -5.41
N GLY A 55 15.66 2.92 -5.47
CA GLY A 55 14.63 2.35 -6.34
C GLY A 55 13.96 1.08 -5.80
N THR A 56 14.35 0.61 -4.61
CA THR A 56 13.75 -0.55 -3.95
C THR A 56 12.38 -0.22 -3.38
N CYS A 57 11.39 -1.07 -3.61
CA CYS A 57 10.08 -0.94 -2.98
C CYS A 57 10.16 -1.38 -1.51
N VAL A 58 9.96 -0.43 -0.60
CA VAL A 58 10.05 -0.64 0.86
C VAL A 58 8.68 -0.75 1.52
N GLY A 59 7.60 -0.49 0.78
CA GLY A 59 6.25 -0.63 1.30
C GLY A 59 5.16 -0.43 0.26
N THR A 60 3.96 -0.89 0.57
CA THR A 60 2.78 -0.78 -0.29
C THR A 60 1.51 -0.61 0.54
N ILE A 61 0.58 0.19 0.02
CA ILE A 61 -0.79 0.30 0.51
C ILE A 61 -1.73 0.14 -0.68
N VAL A 62 -2.69 -0.77 -0.52
CA VAL A 62 -3.74 -1.06 -1.51
C VAL A 62 -5.08 -0.70 -0.90
N CYS A 63 -5.73 0.31 -1.47
CA CYS A 63 -7.04 0.78 -1.02
C CYS A 63 -8.14 0.48 -2.04
N LYS A 64 -9.34 0.25 -1.52
CA LYS A 64 -10.60 0.15 -2.27
C LYS A 64 -11.49 1.33 -1.90
N MET A 65 -12.24 1.85 -2.85
CA MET A 65 -13.36 2.75 -2.56
C MET A 65 -14.66 2.04 -2.94
N GLU A 66 -15.61 1.96 -2.01
CA GLU A 66 -16.95 1.51 -2.32
C GLU A 66 -17.80 2.65 -2.89
N GLY A 67 -18.72 2.28 -3.78
CA GLY A 67 -19.72 3.21 -4.33
C GLY A 67 -20.51 3.86 -3.19
N ALA A 68 -20.83 5.15 -3.35
CA ALA A 68 -21.52 5.90 -2.33
C ALA A 68 -22.88 5.26 -2.01
N ILE A 69 -23.09 4.85 -0.75
CA ILE A 69 -24.42 4.55 -0.23
C ILE A 69 -24.95 5.87 0.33
N GLY A 70 -25.65 6.63 -0.50
CA GLY A 70 -26.08 7.99 -0.17
C GLY A 70 -24.98 9.04 -0.38
N THR A 71 -24.72 9.88 0.62
CA THR A 71 -23.72 10.98 0.59
C THR A 71 -22.35 10.61 1.17
N VAL A 72 -22.19 9.42 1.76
CA VAL A 72 -20.95 9.01 2.41
C VAL A 72 -20.10 8.15 1.46
N ARG A 73 -18.87 8.57 1.20
CA ARG A 73 -17.85 7.76 0.49
C ARG A 73 -17.06 6.97 1.53
N LYS A 74 -17.01 5.64 1.37
CA LYS A 74 -16.23 4.75 2.25
C LYS A 74 -15.03 4.21 1.50
N GLY A 75 -13.85 4.50 2.02
CA GLY A 75 -12.59 3.85 1.63
C GLY A 75 -12.30 2.70 2.58
N TYR A 76 -11.73 1.62 2.07
CA TYR A 76 -11.22 0.50 2.84
C TYR A 76 -9.76 0.25 2.47
N ILE A 77 -8.91 0.05 3.48
CA ILE A 77 -7.52 -0.39 3.28
C ILE A 77 -7.57 -1.90 3.15
N ALA A 78 -7.34 -2.41 1.94
CA ALA A 78 -7.37 -3.84 1.67
C ALA A 78 -6.09 -4.52 2.15
N MET A 79 -4.93 -3.92 1.85
CA MET A 79 -3.63 -4.49 2.18
C MET A 79 -2.65 -3.37 2.52
N LEU A 80 -1.80 -3.60 3.51
CA LEU A 80 -0.72 -2.71 3.92
C LEU A 80 0.46 -3.58 4.30
N ALA A 81 1.60 -3.38 3.65
CA ALA A 81 2.84 -4.08 3.98
C ALA A 81 4.03 -3.12 3.89
N VAL A 82 4.99 -3.29 4.80
CA VAL A 82 6.25 -2.53 4.84
C VAL A 82 7.39 -3.53 5.05
N GLU A 83 8.51 -3.34 4.39
CA GLU A 83 9.70 -4.18 4.55
C GLU A 83 10.20 -4.17 6.01
N GLU A 84 10.60 -5.33 6.54
CA GLU A 84 10.98 -5.51 7.95
C GLU A 84 12.15 -4.62 8.40
N ASN A 85 13.16 -4.44 7.54
CA ASN A 85 14.30 -3.56 7.80
C ASN A 85 13.91 -2.08 7.93
N HIS A 86 12.74 -1.72 7.37
CA HIS A 86 12.13 -0.40 7.44
C HIS A 86 10.98 -0.34 8.47
N ARG A 87 10.70 -1.43 9.18
CA ARG A 87 9.80 -1.44 10.34
C ARG A 87 10.52 -0.85 11.55
N ARG A 88 9.76 -0.18 12.43
CA ARG A 88 10.26 0.51 13.64
C ARG A 88 11.16 1.73 13.43
N ILE A 89 11.47 2.14 12.19
CA ILE A 89 11.99 3.51 11.89
C ILE A 89 10.85 4.54 11.87
N GLY A 90 9.71 4.22 12.50
CA GLY A 90 8.51 5.02 12.39
C GLY A 90 7.92 5.03 10.98
N ILE A 91 8.14 4.08 10.08
CA ILE A 91 7.44 4.13 8.77
C ILE A 91 6.04 3.51 8.89
N GLY A 92 5.87 2.52 9.78
CA GLY A 92 4.56 2.04 10.25
C GLY A 92 3.97 2.85 11.43
N LEU A 93 4.74 3.76 12.03
CA LEU A 93 4.38 4.52 13.24
C LEU A 93 4.57 6.05 13.13
N SER A 94 5.03 6.56 11.98
CA SER A 94 4.88 7.96 11.61
C SER A 94 3.43 8.13 11.25
N ARG A 95 2.63 8.33 12.31
CA ARG A 95 1.82 9.53 12.54
C ARG A 95 1.33 10.32 11.31
N SER A 96 1.06 9.68 10.18
CA SER A 96 0.34 10.29 9.06
C SER A 96 -0.31 9.31 8.10
N ILE A 97 0.17 8.07 7.91
CA ILE A 97 -0.41 7.17 6.90
C ILE A 97 -1.57 6.31 7.41
N LEU A 98 -1.59 5.92 8.69
CA LEU A 98 -2.70 5.12 9.26
C LEU A 98 -3.76 5.95 10.01
N ILE A 99 -3.44 7.16 10.47
CA ILE A 99 -4.36 7.95 11.31
C ILE A 99 -4.98 9.15 10.57
N ASN A 100 -4.37 9.66 9.50
CA ASN A 100 -4.88 10.85 8.80
C ASN A 100 -5.84 10.55 7.64
N PHE A 101 -6.25 9.29 7.45
CA PHE A 101 -7.30 8.92 6.48
C PHE A 101 -8.67 8.65 7.14
N TYR A 102 -8.77 8.69 8.47
CA TYR A 102 -10.03 8.45 9.19
C TYR A 102 -10.54 9.62 10.05
N LEU A 103 -9.81 10.73 10.18
CA LEU A 103 -10.31 11.95 10.83
C LEU A 103 -9.74 13.21 10.15
N THR A 104 -10.34 13.61 9.02
CA THR A 104 -10.62 15.01 8.70
C THR A 104 -11.86 15.06 7.82
#